data_AF-A0A8S7BY24-F1
#
_entry.id   AF-A0A8S7BY24-F1
#
_cell.length_a   1.000
_cell.length_b   1.000
_cell.length_c   1.000
_cell.angle_alpha   90.00
_cell.angle_beta   90.00
_cell.angle_gamma   90.00
#
_symmetry.space_group_name_H-M   'P 1'
#
loop_
_entity.id
_entity.type
_entity.pdbx_description
1 polymer ?
#
loop_
_entity_poly.entity_id
_entity_poly.type
_entity_poly.pdbx_seq_one_letter_code
_entity_poly.pdbx_strand_id
1 'polypeptide(L)'
;RALELLVEAYTEYRHHCETLDVEGYTYRTETQSGDVLIKAHPAAAMKADAWKRIRAMLAEFGMSPASRAKVNIAGPDDVDPLAELLKARD
;
A
#
# COMPACT_ATOMS: atom_id res chain seq x y z
N ARG A 1 14.14 -9.35 7.58
CA ARG A 1 14.47 -8.06 6.93
C ARG A 1 13.31 -7.31 6.28
N ALA A 2 12.45 -7.90 5.42
CA ALA A 2 11.30 -7.16 4.86
C ALA A 2 10.29 -6.67 5.93
N LEU A 3 10.02 -7.52 6.93
CA LEU A 3 9.19 -7.14 8.08
C LEU A 3 9.82 -6.01 8.91
N GLU A 4 11.13 -6.03 9.11
CA GLU A 4 11.85 -4.98 9.86
C GLU A 4 11.71 -3.63 9.17
N LEU A 5 11.91 -3.59 7.85
CA LEU A 5 11.74 -2.36 7.05
C LEU A 5 10.30 -1.82 7.09
N LEU A 6 9.31 -2.71 7.10
CA LEU A 6 7.90 -2.31 7.25
C LEU A 6 7.65 -1.68 8.63
N VAL A 7 8.18 -2.29 9.70
CA VAL A 7 8.03 -1.78 11.08
C VAL A 7 8.73 -0.43 11.23
N GLU A 8 9.91 -0.27 10.64
CA GLU A 8 10.65 1.00 10.64
C GLU A 8 9.85 2.10 9.94
N ALA A 9 9.36 1.84 8.72
CA ALA A 9 8.54 2.80 7.98
C ALA A 9 7.23 3.15 8.71
N TYR A 10 6.60 2.19 9.37
CA TYR A 10 5.40 2.43 10.19
C TYR A 10 5.70 3.30 11.42
N THR A 11 6.82 3.05 12.09
CA THR A 11 7.26 3.84 13.25
C THR A 11 7.53 5.28 12.84
N GLU A 12 8.20 5.49 11.71
CA GLU A 12 8.43 6.80 11.13
C GLU A 12 7.11 7.52 10.80
N TYR A 13 6.17 6.83 10.16
CA TYR A 13 4.85 7.37 9.86
C TYR A 13 4.12 7.83 11.13
N ARG A 14 4.16 7.03 12.20
CA ARG A 14 3.55 7.35 13.50
C ARG A 14 4.18 8.59 14.12
N HIS A 15 5.50 8.70 14.10
CA HIS A 15 6.21 9.86 14.62
C HIS A 15 5.79 11.14 13.87
N HIS A 16 5.73 11.10 12.54
CA HIS A 16 5.26 12.26 11.76
C HIS A 16 3.78 12.61 12.04
N CYS A 17 2.92 11.63 12.37
CA CYS A 17 1.55 11.92 12.79
C CYS A 17 1.54 12.69 14.11
N GLU A 18 2.29 12.20 15.11
CA GLU A 18 2.37 12.83 16.44
C GLU A 18 2.92 14.25 16.36
N THR A 19 3.95 14.49 15.54
CA THR A 19 4.45 15.85 15.26
C THR A 19 3.36 16.74 14.65
N LEU A 20 2.64 16.25 13.65
CA LEU A 20 1.61 17.05 12.96
C LEU A 20 0.36 17.27 13.81
N ASP A 21 0.05 16.37 14.75
CA ASP A 21 -1.04 16.55 15.71
C ASP A 21 -0.74 17.71 16.69
N VAL A 22 0.54 17.95 16.99
CA VAL A 22 0.99 19.05 17.86
C VAL A 22 1.22 20.35 17.08
N GLU A 23 1.95 20.27 15.96
CA GLU A 23 2.46 21.45 15.24
C GLU A 23 1.54 21.89 14.09
N GLY A 24 0.66 21.01 13.64
CA GLY A 24 -0.23 21.24 12.51
C GLY A 24 0.45 21.04 11.14
N TYR A 25 -0.37 21.03 10.10
CA TYR A 25 0.07 20.75 8.73
C TYR A 25 0.72 21.95 8.02
N THR A 26 0.64 23.13 8.62
CA THR A 26 1.14 24.37 8.03
C THR A 26 1.63 25.31 9.11
N TYR A 27 2.65 26.09 8.79
CA TYR A 27 3.16 27.14 9.67
C TYR A 27 3.21 28.49 8.95
N ARG A 28 3.14 29.57 9.73
CA ARG A 28 3.23 30.95 9.24
C ARG A 28 4.66 31.45 9.37
N THR A 29 5.12 32.20 8.39
CA THR A 29 6.43 32.85 8.39
C THR A 29 6.31 34.24 7.80
N GLU A 30 6.91 35.23 8.44
CA GLU A 30 6.94 36.59 7.93
C GLU A 30 8.12 36.78 6.99
N THR A 31 7.89 37.43 5.85
CA THR A 31 8.95 37.84 4.93
C THR A 31 9.67 39.08 5.48
N GLN A 32 10.86 39.39 4.97
CA GLN A 32 11.58 40.61 5.34
C GLN A 32 10.78 41.89 5.02
N SER A 33 9.78 41.79 4.13
CA SER A 33 8.88 42.88 3.75
C SER A 33 7.64 43.01 4.65
N GLY A 34 7.46 42.09 5.61
CA GLY A 34 6.31 42.06 6.53
C GLY A 34 5.11 41.25 6.03
N ASP A 35 5.21 40.58 4.88
CA ASP A 35 4.13 39.73 4.37
C ASP A 35 4.09 38.39 5.11
N VAL A 36 2.90 37.89 5.42
CA VAL A 36 2.73 36.57 6.06
C VAL A 36 2.59 35.48 4.99
N LEU A 37 3.55 34.57 4.95
CA LEU A 37 3.50 33.35 4.12
C LEU A 37 3.02 32.16 4.95
N ILE A 38 2.13 31.35 4.37
CA ILE A 38 1.75 30.04 4.93
C ILE A 38 2.51 28.96 4.16
N LYS A 39 3.30 28.15 4.86
CA LYS A 39 4.09 27.05 4.29
C LYS A 39 3.62 25.71 4.82
N ALA A 40 3.74 24.67 4.00
CA ALA A 40 3.46 23.30 4.42
C ALA A 40 4.53 22.81 5.40
N HIS A 41 4.10 22.08 6.42
CA HIS A 41 5.01 21.48 7.40
C HIS A 41 5.84 20.36 6.76
N PRO A 42 7.17 20.31 6.94
CA PRO A 42 8.02 19.27 6.33
C PRO A 42 7.56 17.84 6.67
N ALA A 43 7.13 17.61 7.92
CA ALA A 43 6.62 16.31 8.37
C ALA A 43 5.39 15.84 7.57
N ALA A 44 4.62 16.75 6.94
CA ALA A 44 3.48 16.36 6.10
C ALA A 44 3.95 15.63 4.83
N ALA A 45 5.03 16.10 4.20
CA ALA A 45 5.61 15.45 3.03
C ALA A 45 6.28 14.11 3.42
N MET A 46 7.01 14.09 4.54
CA MET A 46 7.67 12.88 5.04
C MET A 46 6.65 11.81 5.45
N LYS A 47 5.55 12.19 6.11
CA LYS A 47 4.42 11.31 6.41
C LYS A 47 3.85 10.66 5.15
N ALA A 48 3.67 11.45 4.08
CA ALA A 48 3.14 10.94 2.81
C ALA A 48 4.11 9.96 2.14
N ASP A 49 5.42 10.20 2.23
CA ASP A 49 6.44 9.28 1.73
C ASP A 49 6.46 7.95 2.52
N ALA A 50 6.52 8.03 3.86
CA ALA A 50 6.50 6.84 4.73
C ALA A 50 5.25 5.98 4.45
N TRP A 51 4.10 6.61 4.24
CA TRP A 51 2.88 5.90 3.88
C TRP A 51 2.94 5.17 2.53
N LYS A 52 3.58 5.77 1.52
CA LYS A 52 3.80 5.13 0.22
C LYS A 52 4.71 3.90 0.37
N ARG A 53 5.79 4.01 1.14
CA ARG A 53 6.68 2.88 1.45
C ARG A 53 5.93 1.75 2.13
N ILE A 54 5.12 2.04 3.15
CA ILE A 54 4.28 1.03 3.83
C ILE A 54 3.37 0.31 2.83
N ARG A 55 2.65 1.06 1.97
CA ARG A 55 1.76 0.46 0.95
C ARG A 55 2.50 -0.43 -0.04
N ALA A 56 3.70 -0.01 -0.48
CA ALA A 56 4.52 -0.81 -1.39
C ALA A 56 4.93 -2.14 -0.73
N MET A 57 5.39 -2.11 0.53
CA MET A 57 5.80 -3.32 1.23
C MET A 57 4.63 -4.26 1.55
N LEU A 58 3.44 -3.73 1.85
CA LEU A 58 2.24 -4.55 2.04
C LEU A 58 1.87 -5.37 0.80
N ALA A 59 2.16 -4.86 -0.40
CA ALA A 59 1.96 -5.61 -1.64
C ALA A 59 2.91 -6.82 -1.75
N GLU A 60 4.14 -6.72 -1.25
CA GLU A 60 5.11 -7.81 -1.23
C GLU A 60 4.66 -9.00 -0.38
N PHE A 61 3.88 -8.76 0.68
CA PHE A 61 3.31 -9.82 1.53
C PHE A 61 2.11 -10.54 0.90
N GLY A 62 1.80 -10.30 -0.37
CA GLY A 62 0.73 -11.00 -1.07
C GLY A 62 -0.68 -10.57 -0.65
N MET A 63 -0.82 -9.41 0.00
CA MET A 63 -2.12 -8.83 0.34
C MET A 63 -2.79 -8.11 -0.83
N SER A 64 -2.30 -8.29 -2.06
CA SER A 64 -2.94 -7.78 -3.26
C SER A 64 -4.01 -8.78 -3.78
N PRO A 65 -5.15 -8.31 -4.31
CA PRO A 65 -6.14 -9.18 -4.96
C PRO A 65 -5.54 -10.08 -6.06
N ALA A 66 -4.51 -9.59 -6.76
CA ALA A 66 -3.79 -10.34 -7.80
C ALA A 66 -3.00 -11.55 -7.26
N SER A 67 -2.51 -11.48 -6.03
CA SER A 67 -1.80 -12.59 -5.38
C SER A 67 -2.74 -13.75 -5.04
N ARG A 68 -4.03 -13.49 -4.83
CA ARG A 68 -5.05 -14.53 -4.55
C ARG A 68 -5.51 -15.25 -5.83
N ALA A 69 -5.51 -14.58 -6.97
CA ALA A 69 -6.03 -15.12 -8.24
C ALA A 69 -5.12 -16.19 -8.91
N LYS A 70 -3.89 -16.40 -8.43
CA LYS A 70 -2.96 -17.39 -9.01
C LYS A 70 -3.11 -18.81 -8.46
N VAL A 71 -4.07 -19.06 -7.55
CA VAL A 71 -4.41 -20.43 -7.14
C VAL A 71 -5.39 -21.01 -8.17
N ASN A 72 -4.87 -21.34 -9.34
CA ASN A 72 -5.57 -22.23 -10.26
C ASN A 72 -5.45 -23.64 -9.68
N ILE A 73 -6.48 -24.08 -8.94
CA ILE A 73 -6.73 -25.51 -8.78
C ILE A 73 -7.19 -25.97 -10.16
N ALA A 74 -6.25 -26.32 -11.02
CA ALA A 74 -6.54 -27.21 -12.12
C ALA A 74 -6.88 -28.55 -11.46
N GLY A 75 -8.15 -28.72 -11.09
CA GLY A 75 -8.70 -30.05 -10.90
C GLY A 75 -8.49 -30.82 -12.21
N PRO A 76 -8.36 -32.17 -12.15
CA PRO A 76 -8.23 -32.97 -13.36
C PRO A 76 -9.33 -32.55 -14.35
N ASP A 77 -8.96 -32.33 -15.61
CA ASP A 77 -9.87 -31.89 -16.67
C ASP A 77 -11.18 -32.68 -16.57
N ASP A 78 -12.26 -32.00 -16.22
CA ASP A 78 -13.58 -32.61 -16.14
C ASP A 78 -13.93 -33.04 -17.55
N VAL A 79 -13.86 -34.35 -17.80
CA VAL A 79 -14.07 -34.92 -19.13
C VAL A 79 -15.51 -34.59 -19.51
N ASP A 80 -15.70 -33.86 -20.61
CA ASP A 80 -17.03 -33.44 -21.08
C ASP A 80 -17.94 -34.69 -21.15
N PRO A 81 -19.01 -34.76 -20.34
CA PRO A 81 -19.91 -35.91 -20.29
C PRO A 81 -20.51 -36.25 -21.66
N LEU A 82 -20.64 -35.26 -22.55
CA LEU A 82 -21.11 -35.47 -23.91
C LEU A 82 -20.07 -36.21 -24.77
N ALA A 83 -18.78 -35.95 -24.57
CA ALA A 83 -17.70 -36.62 -25.30
C ALA A 83 -17.60 -38.11 -24.94
N GLU A 84 -17.84 -38.49 -23.68
CA GLU A 84 -17.96 -39.89 -23.29
C GLU A 84 -19.17 -40.57 -23.92
N LEU A 85 -20.34 -39.90 -23.91
CA LEU A 85 -21.57 -40.45 -24.48
C LEU A 85 -21.43 -40.72 -25.99
N LEU A 86 -20.71 -39.85 -26.70
CA LEU A 86 -20.46 -40.00 -28.13
C LEU A 86 -19.52 -41.16 -28.44
N LYS A 87 -18.49 -41.39 -27.61
CA LYS A 87 -17.56 -42.54 -27.76
C LYS A 87 -18.24 -43.88 -27.50
N ALA A 88 -19.22 -43.94 -26.59
CA ALA A 88 -19.93 -45.17 -26.26
C ALA A 88 -20.91 -45.64 -27.35
N ARG A 89 -21.11 -44.85 -28.41
CA ARG A 89 -22.05 -45.12 -29.51
C ARG A 89 -21.40 -45.76 -30.73
N ASP A 90 -20.08 -45.66 -30.87
CA ASP A 90 -19.29 -46.31 -31.93
C ASP A 90 -18.86 -47.73 -31.51
#